data_AF-A0A3P6V8J9-F1
#
_entry.id   AF-A0A3P6V8J9-F1
#
_cell.length_a   1.000
_cell.length_b   1.000
_cell.length_c   1.000
_cell.angle_alpha   90.00
_cell.angle_beta   90.00
_cell.angle_gamma   90.00
#
_symmetry.space_group_name_H-M   'P 1'
#
loop_
_entity.id
_entity.type
_entity.pdbx_description
1 polymer ?
#
loop_
_entity_poly.entity_id
_entity_poly.type
_entity_poly.pdbx_seq_one_letter_code
_entity_poly.pdbx_strand_id
1 'polypeptide(L)'
;SKFVPITPLVAIRNWVSNFFGCQHCREHFLRMTTRTFSMESQVHHPEDAFTYLWQAHNIVNARLRGQDTEDPEFPKRQFPPDFLCSTCRQEGYFNIEKVKDFLHVFYSAIKPISGKKQL
;
A
#
# COMPACT_ATOMS: atom_id res chain seq x y z
N SER A 1 8.94 -25.01 -1.28
CA SER A 1 8.14 -24.40 -0.20
C SER A 1 6.87 -23.81 -0.81
N LYS A 2 5.69 -23.99 -0.20
CA LYS A 2 4.46 -23.32 -0.65
C LYS A 2 4.45 -21.88 -0.12
N PHE A 3 4.09 -20.91 -0.95
CA PHE A 3 3.95 -19.52 -0.52
C PHE A 3 2.81 -19.39 0.50
N VAL A 4 3.08 -18.71 1.62
CA VAL A 4 2.09 -18.39 2.66
C VAL A 4 1.79 -16.89 2.56
N PRO A 5 0.62 -16.49 2.06
CA PRO A 5 0.36 -15.10 1.66
C PRO A 5 0.51 -14.07 2.78
N ILE A 6 0.18 -14.45 4.02
CA ILE A 6 0.22 -13.52 5.17
C ILE A 6 1.63 -13.27 5.71
N THR A 7 2.61 -14.14 5.41
CA THR A 7 3.96 -14.07 6.00
C THR A 7 4.68 -12.74 5.74
N PRO A 8 4.71 -12.18 4.52
CA PRO A 8 5.33 -10.87 4.28
C PRO A 8 4.66 -9.74 5.08
N LEU A 9 3.33 -9.79 5.23
CA LEU A 9 2.58 -8.77 5.95
C LEU A 9 2.86 -8.79 7.45
N VAL A 10 2.95 -9.98 8.04
CA VAL A 10 3.35 -10.14 9.45
C VAL A 10 4.76 -9.63 9.68
N ALA A 11 5.69 -9.88 8.74
CA ALA A 11 7.04 -9.34 8.82
C ALA A 11 7.04 -7.80 8.81
N ILE A 12 6.26 -7.19 7.90
CA ILE A 12 6.09 -5.72 7.86
C ILE A 12 5.48 -5.20 9.16
N ARG A 13 4.41 -5.84 9.67
CA ARG A 13 3.75 -5.44 10.92
C ARG A 13 4.69 -5.49 12.11
N ASN A 14 5.48 -6.55 12.22
CA ASN A 14 6.46 -6.70 13.29
C ASN A 14 7.59 -5.68 13.16
N TRP A 15 8.07 -5.41 11.95
CA TRP A 15 9.08 -4.37 11.74
C TRP A 15 8.55 -2.99 12.13
N VAL A 16 7.33 -2.63 11.70
CA VAL A 16 6.70 -1.37 12.06
C VAL A 16 6.52 -1.25 13.57
N SER A 17 6.06 -2.31 14.23
CA SER A 17 5.87 -2.36 15.67
C SER A 17 7.15 -2.06 16.46
N ASN A 18 8.28 -2.59 16.02
CA ASN A 18 9.52 -2.55 16.80
C ASN A 18 10.46 -1.40 16.41
N PHE A 19 10.50 -1.02 15.13
CA PHE A 19 11.57 -0.18 14.58
C PHE A 19 11.10 1.12 13.92
N PHE A 20 9.81 1.30 13.61
CA PHE A 20 9.37 2.48 12.87
C PHE A 20 9.32 3.75 13.73
N GLY A 21 10.15 4.74 13.42
CA GLY A 21 10.42 5.89 14.28
C GLY A 21 9.20 6.75 14.66
N CYS A 22 8.21 6.91 13.77
CA CYS A 22 7.01 7.68 14.07
C CYS A 22 6.05 6.87 14.97
N GLN A 23 6.01 7.19 16.27
CA GLN A 23 5.14 6.51 17.24
C GLN A 23 3.65 6.62 16.88
N HIS A 24 3.16 7.83 16.56
CA HIS A 24 1.76 8.05 16.21
C HIS A 24 1.33 7.26 14.95
N CYS A 25 2.22 7.19 13.95
CA CYS A 25 2.01 6.43 12.73
C CYS A 25 1.94 4.92 13.02
N ARG A 26 2.83 4.44 13.90
CA ARG A 26 2.91 3.05 14.35
C ARG A 26 1.64 2.62 15.05
N GLU A 27 1.15 3.38 16.03
CA GLU A 27 -0.08 3.09 16.77
C GLU A 27 -1.28 2.94 15.81
N HIS A 28 -1.38 3.87 14.85
CA HIS A 28 -2.40 3.81 13.82
C HIS A 28 -2.29 2.58 12.92
N PHE A 29 -1.08 2.27 12.45
CA PHE A 29 -0.83 1.09 11.61
C PHE A 29 -1.18 -0.20 12.35
N LEU A 30 -0.76 -0.34 13.61
CA LEU A 30 -1.07 -1.51 14.43
C LEU A 30 -2.56 -1.64 14.70
N ARG A 31 -3.25 -0.55 15.08
CA ARG A 31 -4.71 -0.55 15.27
C ARG A 31 -5.43 -0.99 14.01
N MET A 32 -5.03 -0.48 12.86
CA MET A 32 -5.62 -0.86 11.57
C MET A 32 -5.40 -2.35 11.29
N THR A 33 -4.15 -2.80 11.32
CA THR A 33 -3.77 -4.15 10.86
C THR A 33 -4.09 -5.28 11.83
N THR A 34 -4.51 -4.97 13.06
CA THR A 34 -4.90 -5.97 14.07
C THR A 34 -6.38 -5.91 14.44
N ARG A 35 -7.07 -4.76 14.26
CA ARG A 35 -8.45 -4.58 14.71
C ARG A 35 -9.40 -4.17 13.60
N THR A 36 -9.23 -2.97 13.04
CA THR A 36 -10.26 -2.39 12.15
C THR A 36 -10.20 -2.89 10.72
N PHE A 37 -9.06 -3.43 10.29
CA PHE A 37 -8.83 -4.02 8.98
C PHE A 37 -7.76 -5.12 9.11
N SER A 38 -8.07 -6.17 9.87
CA SER A 38 -7.08 -7.16 10.31
C SER A 38 -6.53 -8.00 9.15
N MET A 39 -5.21 -8.21 9.11
CA MET A 39 -4.56 -9.00 8.06
C MET A 39 -5.14 -10.42 7.96
N GLU A 40 -5.40 -11.04 9.11
CA GLU A 40 -5.87 -12.42 9.26
C GLU A 40 -7.28 -12.63 8.66
N SER A 41 -8.10 -11.58 8.59
CA SER A 41 -9.44 -11.68 7.98
C SER A 41 -9.45 -11.42 6.48
N GLN A 42 -8.43 -10.73 5.96
CA GLN A 42 -8.43 -10.20 4.59
C GLN A 42 -7.54 -11.01 3.61
N VAL A 43 -6.65 -11.86 4.11
CA VAL A 43 -5.55 -12.43 3.30
C VAL A 43 -5.64 -13.96 3.24
N HIS A 44 -6.17 -14.47 2.13
CA HIS A 44 -6.41 -15.91 1.93
C HIS A 44 -5.67 -16.45 0.71
N HIS A 45 -5.49 -15.62 -0.31
CA HIS A 45 -4.82 -15.94 -1.58
C HIS A 45 -3.51 -15.15 -1.75
N PRO A 46 -2.57 -15.65 -2.57
CA PRO A 46 -1.29 -14.98 -2.79
C PRO A 46 -1.38 -13.49 -3.14
N GLU A 47 -2.33 -13.13 -3.99
CA GLU A 47 -2.56 -11.78 -4.47
C GLU A 47 -3.20 -10.84 -3.44
N ASP A 48 -3.82 -11.41 -2.40
CA ASP A 48 -4.37 -10.61 -1.31
C ASP A 48 -3.26 -9.92 -0.53
N ALA A 49 -2.04 -10.46 -0.54
CA ALA A 49 -0.91 -9.86 0.18
C ALA A 49 -0.61 -8.43 -0.31
N PHE A 50 -0.43 -8.25 -1.62
CA PHE A 50 -0.16 -6.92 -2.17
C PHE A 50 -1.43 -6.06 -2.29
N THR A 51 -2.60 -6.69 -2.51
CA THR A 51 -3.89 -5.98 -2.54
C THR A 51 -4.23 -5.39 -1.17
N TYR A 52 -3.99 -6.13 -0.09
CA TYR A 52 -4.18 -5.67 1.28
C TYR A 52 -3.31 -4.45 1.60
N LEU A 53 -2.02 -4.49 1.27
CA LEU A 53 -1.13 -3.33 1.49
C LEU A 53 -1.59 -2.11 0.70
N TRP A 54 -2.03 -2.31 -0.54
CA TRP A 54 -2.60 -1.24 -1.35
C TRP A 54 -3.85 -0.62 -0.70
N GLN A 55 -4.80 -1.42 -0.25
CA GLN A 55 -6.01 -0.94 0.46
C GLN A 55 -5.64 -0.22 1.76
N ALA A 56 -4.77 -0.82 2.58
CA ALA A 56 -4.29 -0.25 3.83
C ALA A 56 -3.62 1.12 3.62
N HIS A 57 -2.77 1.26 2.60
CA HIS A 57 -2.17 2.55 2.24
C HIS A 57 -3.21 3.56 1.76
N ASN A 58 -4.24 3.14 1.04
CA ASN A 58 -5.31 4.03 0.61
C ASN A 58 -6.22 4.49 1.75
N ILE A 59 -6.44 3.67 2.78
CA ILE A 59 -7.09 4.07 4.04
C ILE A 59 -6.27 5.17 4.72
N VAL A 60 -4.94 5.02 4.76
CA VAL A 60 -4.03 6.04 5.31
C VAL A 60 -4.07 7.32 4.46
N ASN A 61 -4.04 7.23 3.13
CA ASN A 61 -4.14 8.39 2.24
C ASN A 61 -5.45 9.16 2.45
N ALA A 62 -6.58 8.46 2.59
CA ALA A 62 -7.87 9.10 2.85
C ALA A 62 -7.87 9.87 4.18
N ARG A 63 -7.28 9.30 5.24
CA ARG A 63 -7.19 9.95 6.55
C ARG A 63 -6.26 11.16 6.55
N LEU A 64 -5.14 11.09 5.85
CA LEU A 64 -4.10 12.12 5.85
C LEU A 64 -4.36 13.27 4.85
N ARG A 65 -5.30 13.10 3.92
CA ARG A 65 -5.63 14.12 2.92
C ARG A 65 -6.08 15.43 3.60
N GLY A 66 -5.43 16.54 3.24
CA GLY A 66 -5.74 17.88 3.75
C GLY A 66 -5.29 18.14 5.18
N GLN A 67 -4.43 17.30 5.76
CA GLN A 67 -3.82 17.54 7.07
C GLN A 67 -2.57 18.42 6.91
N ASP A 68 -2.19 19.16 7.96
CA ASP A 68 -1.02 20.06 7.95
C ASP A 68 0.33 19.38 7.68
N THR A 69 0.38 18.04 7.81
CA THR A 69 1.57 17.23 7.52
C THR A 69 1.63 16.74 6.06
N GLU A 70 0.64 17.10 5.25
CA GLU A 70 0.59 16.80 3.83
C GLU A 70 1.55 17.73 3.06
N ASP A 71 2.39 17.13 2.23
CA ASP A 71 3.23 17.87 1.28
C ASP A 71 2.33 18.49 0.19
N PRO A 72 2.30 19.83 0.03
CA PRO A 72 1.48 20.49 -0.97
C PRO A 72 1.80 20.08 -2.42
N GLU A 73 3.04 19.68 -2.71
CA GLU A 73 3.44 19.21 -4.04
C GLU A 73 2.97 17.77 -4.31
N PHE A 74 2.74 16.99 -3.25
CA PHE A 74 2.35 15.58 -3.31
C PHE A 74 1.09 15.30 -2.46
N PRO A 75 -0.07 15.89 -2.84
CA PRO A 75 -1.31 15.68 -2.11
C PRO A 75 -1.71 14.20 -2.13
N LYS A 76 -2.18 13.71 -0.98
CA LYS A 76 -2.67 12.34 -0.79
C LYS A 76 -3.92 12.13 -1.63
N ARG A 77 -3.82 11.19 -2.56
CA ARG A 77 -4.91 10.75 -3.43
C ARG A 77 -5.12 9.26 -3.24
N GLN A 78 -6.32 8.79 -3.57
CA GLN A 78 -6.56 7.37 -3.71
C GLN A 78 -5.73 6.86 -4.90
N PHE A 79 -4.83 5.92 -4.64
CA PHE A 79 -3.90 5.36 -5.61
C PHE A 79 -4.48 4.08 -6.24
N PRO A 80 -4.26 3.81 -7.55
CA PRO A 80 -3.75 4.77 -8.51
C PRO A 80 -4.78 5.87 -8.81
N PRO A 81 -4.31 7.10 -9.11
CA PRO A 81 -5.14 8.11 -9.74
C PRO A 81 -5.39 7.75 -11.21
N ASP A 82 -6.44 8.32 -11.80
CA ASP A 82 -6.93 7.94 -13.14
C ASP A 82 -5.91 8.18 -14.24
N PHE A 83 -5.01 9.17 -14.09
CA PHE A 83 -3.94 9.42 -15.04
C PHE A 83 -2.84 8.35 -15.03
N LEU A 84 -2.71 7.55 -13.97
CA LEU A 84 -1.82 6.38 -13.93
C LEU A 84 -2.52 5.10 -14.39
N CYS A 85 -3.83 4.99 -14.16
CA CYS A 85 -4.61 3.83 -14.56
C CYS A 85 -6.07 4.21 -14.82
N SER A 86 -6.40 4.52 -16.07
CA SER A 86 -7.75 4.91 -16.48
C SER A 86 -8.77 3.78 -16.38
N THR A 87 -8.31 2.52 -16.37
CA THR A 87 -9.16 1.33 -16.25
C THR A 87 -9.34 0.84 -14.82
N CYS A 88 -8.60 1.41 -13.85
CA CYS A 88 -8.68 1.00 -12.46
C CYS A 88 -9.94 1.51 -11.75
N ARG A 89 -10.70 2.43 -12.37
CA ARG A 89 -11.98 2.91 -11.84
C ARG A 89 -13.13 2.66 -12.80
N GLN A 90 -14.27 2.29 -12.24
CA GLN A 90 -15.56 2.21 -12.92
C GLN A 90 -16.60 2.86 -12.02
N GLU A 91 -17.33 3.85 -12.54
CA GLU A 91 -18.41 4.55 -11.80
C GLU A 91 -17.97 5.11 -10.43
N GLY A 92 -16.72 5.56 -10.32
CA GLY A 92 -16.14 6.13 -9.10
C GLY A 92 -15.55 5.10 -8.13
N TYR A 93 -15.77 3.80 -8.34
CA TYR A 93 -15.24 2.72 -7.53
C TYR A 93 -14.03 2.05 -8.18
N PHE A 94 -13.16 1.45 -7.37
CA PHE A 94 -12.02 0.70 -7.89
C PHE A 94 -12.47 -0.63 -8.49
N ASN A 95 -12.06 -0.92 -9.72
CA ASN A 95 -12.09 -2.26 -10.28
C ASN A 95 -10.87 -3.04 -9.76
N ILE A 96 -11.10 -3.97 -8.84
CA ILE A 96 -10.02 -4.67 -8.13
C ILE A 96 -9.15 -5.51 -9.06
N GLU A 97 -9.72 -6.13 -10.10
CA GLU A 97 -8.94 -6.91 -11.07
C GLU A 97 -7.97 -6.01 -11.84
N LYS A 98 -8.45 -4.86 -12.35
CA LYS A 98 -7.60 -3.89 -13.05
C LYS A 98 -6.55 -3.25 -12.13
N VAL A 99 -6.89 -3.03 -10.87
CA VAL A 99 -5.92 -2.60 -9.86
C VAL A 99 -4.84 -3.66 -9.64
N LYS A 100 -5.20 -4.95 -9.52
CA LYS A 100 -4.22 -6.03 -9.34
C LYS A 100 -3.25 -6.08 -10.52
N ASP A 101 -3.75 -6.03 -11.75
CA ASP A 101 -2.94 -5.97 -12.97
C ASP A 101 -1.98 -4.77 -12.94
N PHE A 102 -2.51 -3.59 -12.62
CA PHE A 102 -1.72 -2.36 -12.53
C PHE A 102 -0.62 -2.48 -11.47
N LEU A 103 -0.92 -2.94 -10.25
CA LEU A 103 0.06 -3.05 -9.16
C LEU A 103 1.19 -4.00 -9.55
N HIS A 104 0.87 -5.14 -10.18
CA HIS A 104 1.87 -6.07 -10.67
C HIS A 104 2.85 -5.41 -11.65
N VAL A 105 2.34 -4.70 -12.66
CA VAL A 105 3.18 -4.01 -13.66
C VAL A 105 3.96 -2.88 -13.01
N PHE A 106 3.30 -2.03 -12.24
CA PHE A 106 3.87 -0.83 -11.63
C PHE A 106 5.04 -1.15 -10.70
N TYR A 107 4.87 -2.12 -9.80
CA TYR A 107 5.92 -2.50 -8.84
C TYR A 107 7.00 -3.40 -9.46
N SER A 108 6.72 -4.09 -10.57
CA SER A 108 7.76 -4.84 -11.31
C SER A 108 8.63 -3.94 -12.19
N ALA A 109 8.13 -2.75 -12.56
CA ALA A 109 8.87 -1.78 -13.36
C ALA A 109 9.90 -0.95 -12.56
N ILE A 110 9.93 -1.07 -11.23
CA ILE A 110 10.88 -0.37 -10.37
C ILE A 110 12.28 -0.91 -10.64
N LYS A 111 13.07 -0.17 -11.42
CA LYS A 111 14.49 -0.45 -11.61
C LYS A 111 15.29 0.30 -10.55
N PRO A 112 16.22 -0.36 -9.84
CA PRO A 112 17.20 0.37 -9.05
C PRO A 112 17.94 1.34 -9.98
N ILE A 113 18.17 2.57 -9.52
CA ILE A 113 18.99 3.55 -10.23
C ILE A 113 20.34 2.87 -10.48
N SER A 114 20.53 2.38 -11.70
CA SER A 114 21.76 1.73 -12.11
C SER A 114 22.74 2.87 -12.33
N GLY A 115 23.49 3.22 -11.28
CA GLY A 115 24.40 4.33 -11.27
C GLY A 115 25.48 4.17 -12.33
N LYS A 116 25.29 4.81 -13.48
CA LYS A 116 26.38 5.52 -14.14
C LYS A 116 26.23 6.98 -13.78
N LYS A 117 26.85 7.37 -12.66
CA LYS A 117 27.41 8.73 -12.61
C LYS A 117 28.46 8.77 -13.73
N GLN A 118 28.19 9.52 -14.80
CA GLN A 118 29.29 10.02 -15.61
C GLN A 118 30.10 10.93 -14.70
N LEU A 119 31.28 10.44 -14.30
CA LEU A 119 32.41 11.28 -13.93
C LEU A 119 33.11 11.70 -15.23
#